data_AF-A0A6A2YDD1-F1
#
_entry.id   AF-A0A6A2YDD1-F1
#
_cell.length_a   1.000
_cell.length_b   1.000
_cell.length_c   1.000
_cell.angle_alpha   90.00
_cell.angle_beta   90.00
_cell.angle_gamma   90.00
#
_symmetry.space_group_name_H-M   'P 1'
#
loop_
_entity.id
_entity.type
_entity.pdbx_description
1 polymer ?
#
loop_
_entity_poly.entity_id
_entity_poly.type
_entity_poly.pdbx_seq_one_letter_code
_entity_poly.pdbx_strand_id
1 'polypeptide(L)'
;MINLMSLGVCFILLGFHASIVLAEFNYGDALDKTFMFFEAQRSGKLPLDRRVKWRGDSGLEDGSLQGDLVGGYYDAGDHVKFWLPMAFTVTMLAWVGDGDSDHYCWERAEDMTTPRTAYKLDQNHPGSDLAGETAAAAIAFKP
;
A
#
# COMPACT_ATOMS: atom_id res chain seq x y z
N MET A 1 7.72 -58.34 -20.13
CA MET A 1 6.51 -57.83 -20.80
C MET A 1 5.81 -56.90 -19.84
N ILE A 2 5.85 -55.58 -20.07
CA ILE A 2 5.16 -54.61 -19.21
C ILE A 2 3.66 -54.71 -19.54
N ASN A 3 2.85 -55.04 -18.54
CA ASN A 3 1.41 -55.23 -18.71
C ASN A 3 0.75 -53.87 -19.04
N LEU A 4 -0.07 -53.84 -20.09
CA LEU A 4 -0.79 -52.64 -20.57
C LEU A 4 -1.65 -51.99 -19.47
N MET A 5 -2.10 -52.79 -18.48
CA MET A 5 -2.81 -52.31 -17.30
C MET A 5 -1.92 -51.47 -16.36
N SER A 6 -0.61 -51.75 -16.29
CA SER A 6 0.35 -51.04 -15.44
C SER A 6 0.69 -49.65 -15.99
N LEU A 7 0.73 -49.49 -17.32
CA LEU A 7 0.89 -48.16 -17.95
C LEU A 7 -0.34 -47.27 -17.70
N GLY A 8 -1.55 -47.82 -17.79
CA GLY A 8 -2.79 -47.07 -17.57
C GLY A 8 -2.91 -46.51 -16.15
N VAL A 9 -2.55 -47.31 -15.14
CA VAL A 9 -2.55 -46.87 -13.73
C VAL A 9 -1.50 -45.77 -13.50
N CYS A 10 -0.33 -45.86 -14.14
CA CYS A 10 0.72 -44.84 -14.04
C CYS A 10 0.29 -43.51 -14.70
N PHE A 11 -0.39 -43.55 -15.85
CA PHE A 11 -0.95 -42.35 -16.49
C PHE A 11 -2.08 -41.71 -15.68
N ILE A 12 -2.91 -42.50 -15.01
CA ILE A 12 -3.96 -41.98 -14.11
C ILE A 12 -3.33 -41.33 -12.87
N LEU A 13 -2.30 -41.93 -12.28
CA LEU A 13 -1.58 -41.37 -11.12
C LEU A 13 -0.77 -40.11 -11.46
N LEU A 14 -0.18 -40.03 -12.66
CA LEU A 14 0.49 -38.83 -13.19
C LEU A 14 -0.51 -37.71 -13.53
N GLY A 15 -1.67 -38.05 -14.10
CA GLY A 15 -2.76 -37.11 -14.37
C GLY A 15 -3.40 -36.54 -13.09
N PHE A 16 -3.46 -37.34 -12.02
CA PHE A 16 -3.95 -36.89 -10.71
C PHE A 16 -2.96 -35.94 -10.00
N HIS A 17 -1.64 -36.09 -10.22
CA HIS A 17 -0.62 -35.16 -9.71
C HIS A 17 -0.55 -33.84 -10.50
N ALA A 18 -0.97 -33.82 -11.76
CA ALA A 18 -0.99 -32.59 -12.57
C ALA A 18 -2.13 -31.63 -12.18
N SER A 19 -3.08 -32.08 -11.36
CA SER A 19 -4.13 -31.24 -10.78
C SER A 19 -3.75 -30.75 -9.38
N ILE A 20 -2.50 -30.30 -9.19
CA ILE A 20 -2.19 -29.41 -8.09
C ILE A 20 -2.78 -28.06 -8.48
N VAL A 21 -3.82 -27.66 -7.76
CA VAL A 21 -4.45 -26.34 -7.85
C VAL A 21 -3.36 -25.28 -7.79
N LEU A 22 -3.07 -24.63 -8.92
CA LEU A 22 -2.40 -23.33 -8.90
C LEU A 22 -3.42 -22.36 -8.34
N ALA A 23 -3.39 -22.14 -7.03
CA ALA A 23 -4.16 -21.08 -6.40
C ALA A 23 -3.63 -19.75 -6.93
N GLU A 24 -4.31 -19.17 -7.90
CA GLU A 24 -4.01 -17.85 -8.43
C GLU A 24 -4.32 -16.81 -7.34
N PHE A 25 -3.34 -16.01 -6.96
CA PHE A 25 -3.52 -14.95 -5.96
C PHE A 25 -4.20 -13.74 -6.61
N ASN A 26 -5.31 -13.27 -6.03
CA ASN A 26 -5.96 -12.05 -6.47
C ASN A 26 -5.26 -10.83 -5.86
N TYR A 27 -4.22 -10.33 -6.54
CA TYR A 27 -3.48 -9.15 -6.09
C TYR A 27 -4.30 -7.86 -6.06
N GLY A 28 -5.37 -7.76 -6.87
CA GLY A 28 -6.30 -6.62 -6.84
C GLY A 28 -7.10 -6.56 -5.54
N ASP A 29 -7.63 -7.71 -5.10
CA ASP A 29 -8.31 -7.84 -3.80
C ASP A 29 -7.35 -7.63 -2.61
N ALA A 30 -6.10 -8.09 -2.74
CA ALA A 30 -5.07 -7.82 -1.74
C ALA A 30 -4.77 -6.32 -1.62
N LEU A 31 -4.61 -5.62 -2.75
CA LEU A 31 -4.34 -4.18 -2.78
C LEU A 31 -5.53 -3.35 -2.25
N ASP A 32 -6.76 -3.68 -2.61
CA ASP A 32 -7.95 -2.99 -2.08
C ASP A 32 -8.06 -3.15 -0.56
N LYS A 33 -7.75 -4.33 -0.03
CA LYS A 33 -7.67 -4.59 1.41
C LYS A 33 -6.54 -3.83 2.09
N THR A 34 -5.40 -3.62 1.42
CA THR A 34 -4.33 -2.76 1.93
C THR A 34 -4.81 -1.31 2.09
N PHE A 35 -5.55 -0.76 1.13
CA PHE A 35 -6.13 0.57 1.30
C PHE A 35 -7.20 0.61 2.40
N MET A 36 -8.03 -0.44 2.51
CA MET A 36 -9.00 -0.58 3.59
C MET A 36 -8.32 -0.65 4.97
N PHE A 37 -7.14 -1.25 5.09
CA PHE A 37 -6.33 -1.22 6.31
C PHE A 37 -5.94 0.20 6.70
N PHE A 38 -5.44 1.02 5.77
CA PHE A 38 -5.11 2.42 6.08
C PHE A 38 -6.36 3.25 6.44
N GLU A 39 -7.49 3.05 5.76
CA GLU A 39 -8.76 3.67 6.19
C GLU A 39 -9.14 3.30 7.62
N ALA A 40 -8.90 2.04 8.00
CA ALA A 40 -9.15 1.53 9.34
C ALA A 40 -8.17 2.06 10.39
N GLN A 41 -7.07 2.73 10.01
CA GLN A 41 -6.11 3.36 10.92
C GLN A 41 -6.31 4.87 11.07
N ARG A 42 -7.20 5.51 10.29
CA ARG A 42 -7.43 6.96 10.35
C ARG A 42 -7.79 7.43 11.75
N SER A 43 -7.18 8.50 12.22
CA SER A 43 -7.59 9.26 13.41
C SER A 43 -8.31 10.55 12.98
N GLY A 44 -8.94 11.26 13.91
CA GLY A 44 -9.67 12.49 13.64
C GLY A 44 -11.10 12.25 13.18
N LYS A 45 -11.64 13.26 12.49
CA LYS A 45 -12.99 13.22 11.93
C LYS A 45 -13.03 12.39 10.66
N LEU A 46 -13.92 11.40 10.61
CA LEU A 46 -14.02 10.49 9.48
C LEU A 46 -15.05 10.95 8.46
N PRO A 47 -14.85 10.63 7.16
CA PRO A 47 -15.84 10.95 6.14
C PRO A 47 -17.16 10.20 6.37
N LEU A 48 -18.26 10.84 5.98
CA LEU A 48 -19.61 10.29 6.15
C LEU A 48 -19.82 9.03 5.28
N ASP A 49 -19.17 8.99 4.13
CA ASP A 49 -19.21 7.92 3.13
C ASP A 49 -18.08 6.89 3.28
N ARG A 50 -17.50 6.73 4.47
CA ARG A 50 -16.44 5.75 4.76
C ARG A 50 -16.83 4.30 4.45
N ARG A 51 -15.90 3.49 3.92
CA ARG A 51 -16.09 2.05 3.69
C ARG A 51 -16.03 1.25 5.00
N VAL A 52 -15.10 1.61 5.90
CA VAL A 52 -14.90 0.97 7.21
C VAL A 52 -15.97 1.42 8.21
N LYS A 53 -17.11 0.71 8.28
CA LYS A 53 -18.29 1.11 9.06
C LYS A 53 -18.15 1.01 10.58
N TRP A 54 -17.25 0.16 11.08
CA TRP A 54 -17.02 -0.05 12.52
C TRP A 54 -16.10 0.99 13.15
N ARG A 55 -15.47 1.87 12.35
CA ARG A 55 -14.72 3.03 12.83
C ARG A 55 -15.62 4.27 12.95
N GLY A 56 -15.29 5.14 13.91
CA GLY A 56 -15.92 6.43 14.15
C GLY A 56 -14.89 7.52 14.47
N ASP A 57 -15.35 8.76 14.61
CA ASP A 57 -14.52 9.92 14.93
C ASP A 57 -13.74 9.71 16.23
N SER A 58 -12.44 10.04 16.25
CA SER A 58 -11.55 9.85 17.40
C SER A 58 -10.44 10.88 17.44
N GLY A 59 -9.79 11.11 18.60
CA GLY A 59 -8.66 12.06 18.71
C GLY A 59 -9.01 13.50 18.31
N LEU A 60 -10.24 13.95 18.58
CA LEU A 60 -10.74 15.27 18.16
C LEU A 60 -10.17 16.45 18.96
N GLU A 61 -9.47 16.16 20.06
CA GLU A 61 -8.83 17.16 20.93
C GLU A 61 -7.30 17.11 20.83
N ASP A 62 -6.77 16.35 19.87
CA ASP A 62 -5.34 16.16 19.68
C ASP A 62 -4.70 17.51 19.33
N GLY A 63 -3.71 17.89 20.16
CA GLY A 63 -3.02 19.17 20.02
C GLY A 63 -3.78 20.37 20.60
N SER A 64 -4.90 20.21 21.29
CA SER A 64 -5.68 21.32 21.90
C SER A 64 -4.86 22.42 22.62
N LEU A 65 -3.68 22.10 23.16
CA LEU A 65 -2.76 23.05 23.81
C LEU A 65 -1.58 23.54 22.94
N GLN A 66 -1.36 22.97 21.76
CA GLN A 66 -0.24 23.23 20.84
C GLN A 66 -0.67 23.60 19.39
N GLY A 67 -1.96 23.51 19.05
CA GLY A 67 -2.51 23.71 17.71
C GLY A 67 -3.33 22.50 17.24
N ASP A 68 -4.11 22.63 16.17
CA ASP A 68 -4.91 21.51 15.67
C ASP A 68 -4.00 20.40 15.09
N LEU A 69 -3.94 19.25 15.79
CA LEU A 69 -3.23 18.04 15.39
C LEU A 69 -4.19 16.85 15.18
N VAL A 70 -5.48 17.15 14.95
CA VAL A 70 -6.51 16.15 14.63
C VAL A 70 -6.25 15.56 13.25
N GLY A 71 -6.46 14.25 13.08
CA GLY A 71 -6.21 13.54 11.82
C GLY A 71 -5.01 12.59 11.86
N GLY A 72 -4.51 12.20 10.69
CA GLY A 72 -3.40 11.24 10.55
C GLY A 72 -3.82 9.79 10.78
N TYR A 73 -2.83 8.93 11.08
CA TYR A 73 -3.03 7.49 11.27
C TYR A 73 -2.50 7.02 12.63
N TYR A 74 -3.15 6.02 13.22
CA TYR A 74 -2.57 5.28 14.34
C TYR A 74 -1.48 4.33 13.83
N ASP A 75 -0.38 4.25 14.57
CA ASP A 75 0.83 3.54 14.13
C ASP A 75 0.61 2.03 13.99
N ALA A 76 -0.01 1.41 14.99
CA ALA A 76 -0.23 -0.03 15.03
C ALA A 76 -1.58 -0.41 15.66
N GLY A 77 -1.59 -1.39 16.58
CA GLY A 77 -2.77 -1.79 17.35
C GLY A 77 -3.05 -0.89 18.56
N ASP A 78 -2.27 0.17 18.74
CA ASP A 78 -2.45 1.20 19.75
C ASP A 78 -3.07 2.47 19.12
N HIS A 79 -3.06 3.57 19.88
CA HIS A 79 -3.65 4.84 19.46
C HIS A 79 -2.62 5.98 19.44
N VAL A 80 -1.32 5.67 19.46
CA VAL A 80 -0.26 6.68 19.34
C VAL A 80 -0.02 6.99 17.86
N LYS A 81 0.22 8.27 17.56
CA LYS A 81 0.57 8.77 16.22
C LYS A 81 2.09 8.96 16.13
N PHE A 82 2.83 7.88 15.87
CA PHE A 82 4.27 7.99 15.65
C PHE A 82 4.55 8.55 14.25
N TRP A 83 4.98 9.82 14.20
CA TRP A 83 5.18 10.55 12.95
C TRP A 83 6.25 9.96 12.03
N LEU A 84 7.30 9.35 12.57
CA LEU A 84 8.40 8.76 11.79
C LEU A 84 7.95 7.55 10.95
N PRO A 85 7.40 6.46 11.53
CA PRO A 85 6.87 5.34 10.76
C PRO A 85 5.66 5.74 9.88
N MET A 86 4.85 6.70 10.31
CA MET A 86 3.75 7.24 9.50
C MET A 86 4.27 7.88 8.21
N ALA A 87 5.24 8.80 8.30
CA ALA A 87 5.81 9.48 7.15
C ALA A 87 6.56 8.51 6.20
N PHE A 88 7.27 7.53 6.75
CA PHE A 88 7.90 6.47 5.96
C PHE A 88 6.87 5.70 5.13
N THR A 89 5.74 5.36 5.74
CA THR A 89 4.68 4.57 5.09
C THR A 89 4.06 5.33 3.91
N VAL A 90 3.73 6.61 4.08
CA VAL A 90 3.17 7.41 2.98
C VAL A 90 4.21 7.70 1.89
N THR A 91 5.48 7.89 2.25
CA THR A 91 6.57 8.01 1.27
C THR A 91 6.69 6.76 0.40
N MET A 92 6.57 5.56 1.00
CA MET A 92 6.55 4.30 0.25
C MET A 92 5.33 4.16 -0.65
N LEU A 93 4.16 4.67 -0.22
CA LEU A 93 2.95 4.69 -1.05
C LEU A 93 3.03 5.70 -2.21
N ALA A 94 3.85 6.76 -2.09
CA ALA A 94 3.93 7.87 -3.03
C ALA A 94 5.15 7.83 -3.99
N TRP A 95 5.97 6.77 -3.95
CA TRP A 95 7.26 6.74 -4.66
C TRP A 95 7.11 6.81 -6.20
N VAL A 96 8.07 7.50 -6.84
CA VAL A 96 8.06 8.07 -8.21
C VAL A 96 8.22 7.04 -9.33
N GLY A 97 7.34 7.15 -10.32
CA GLY A 97 7.39 6.51 -11.63
C GLY A 97 6.02 6.57 -12.28
N ASP A 98 5.96 6.55 -13.61
CA ASP A 98 4.72 6.20 -14.29
C ASP A 98 4.63 4.68 -14.31
N GLY A 99 3.80 4.11 -13.43
CA GLY A 99 3.73 2.67 -13.23
C GLY A 99 3.43 1.91 -14.52
N ASP A 100 2.64 2.50 -15.42
CA ASP A 100 2.35 1.88 -16.71
C ASP A 100 3.62 1.74 -17.56
N SER A 101 4.34 2.83 -17.82
CA SER A 101 5.57 2.76 -18.63
C SER A 101 6.68 1.92 -17.99
N ASP A 102 6.81 1.97 -16.66
CA ASP A 102 7.82 1.20 -15.90
C ASP A 102 7.53 -0.30 -15.97
N HIS A 103 6.26 -0.71 -15.85
CA HIS A 103 5.85 -2.12 -15.92
C HIS A 103 5.90 -2.72 -17.34
N TYR A 104 5.88 -1.89 -18.39
CA TYR A 104 6.09 -2.35 -19.77
C TYR A 104 7.57 -2.60 -20.11
N CYS A 105 8.48 -2.24 -19.21
CA CYS A 105 9.91 -2.19 -19.44
C CYS A 105 10.63 -3.33 -18.72
N TRP A 106 10.92 -4.45 -19.42
CA TRP A 106 11.67 -5.57 -18.83
C TRP A 106 13.14 -5.55 -19.24
N GLU A 107 13.89 -4.65 -18.64
CA GLU A 107 15.33 -4.50 -18.85
C GLU A 107 16.06 -4.28 -17.52
N ARG A 108 17.40 -4.29 -17.55
CA ARG A 108 18.17 -3.96 -16.36
C ARG A 108 17.99 -2.48 -16.04
N ALA A 109 17.98 -2.14 -14.75
CA ALA A 109 17.73 -0.78 -14.31
C ALA A 109 18.73 0.24 -14.87
N GLU A 110 19.98 -0.17 -15.16
CA GLU A 110 21.01 0.67 -15.77
C GLU A 110 20.78 0.93 -17.27
N ASP A 111 19.99 0.08 -17.92
CA ASP A 111 19.72 0.10 -19.37
C ASP A 111 18.35 0.76 -19.68
N MET A 112 17.60 1.16 -18.65
CA MET A 112 16.23 1.67 -18.77
C MET A 112 16.17 3.01 -19.51
N THR A 113 15.32 3.06 -20.54
CA THR A 113 15.11 4.28 -21.35
C THR A 113 13.73 4.93 -21.18
N THR A 114 12.84 4.32 -20.39
CA THR A 114 11.49 4.84 -20.16
C THR A 114 11.49 6.15 -19.36
N PRO A 115 10.59 7.10 -19.71
CA PRO A 115 10.50 8.36 -18.99
C PRO A 115 10.06 8.16 -17.53
N ARG A 116 10.91 8.56 -16.58
CA ARG A 116 10.56 8.60 -15.15
C ARG A 116 10.05 9.98 -14.77
N THR A 117 8.81 10.27 -15.13
CA THR A 117 8.20 11.58 -14.85
C THR A 117 8.09 11.79 -13.34
N ALA A 118 8.77 12.82 -12.85
CA ALA A 118 8.59 13.30 -11.48
C ALA A 118 7.36 14.19 -11.42
N TYR A 119 6.42 13.84 -10.54
CA TYR A 119 5.27 14.67 -10.23
C TYR A 119 5.63 15.62 -9.08
N LYS A 120 5.18 16.87 -9.18
CA LYS A 120 5.39 17.90 -8.16
C LYS A 120 4.05 18.47 -7.72
N LEU A 121 4.02 18.91 -6.48
CA LEU A 121 2.93 19.69 -5.94
C LEU A 121 3.19 21.18 -6.14
N ASP A 122 2.16 21.94 -6.46
CA ASP A 122 2.19 23.40 -6.53
C ASP A 122 0.85 24.01 -6.10
N GLN A 123 0.70 25.33 -6.19
CA GLN A 123 -0.52 26.02 -5.77
C GLN A 123 -1.75 25.66 -6.62
N ASN A 124 -1.54 25.21 -7.86
CA ASN A 124 -2.60 24.81 -8.78
C ASN A 124 -2.88 23.29 -8.71
N HIS A 125 -1.93 22.50 -8.20
CA HIS A 125 -2.02 21.06 -7.96
C HIS A 125 -1.55 20.73 -6.52
N PRO A 126 -2.37 21.01 -5.50
CA PRO A 126 -1.97 20.88 -4.10
C PRO A 126 -1.98 19.43 -3.61
N GLY A 127 -1.18 19.15 -2.57
CA GLY A 127 -1.13 17.87 -1.85
C GLY A 127 -0.67 18.08 -0.41
N SER A 128 -1.57 18.59 0.43
CA SER A 128 -1.25 19.08 1.79
C SER A 128 -0.80 17.98 2.76
N ASP A 129 -1.23 16.75 2.53
CA ASP A 129 -0.79 15.53 3.22
C ASP A 129 0.68 15.24 2.92
N LEU A 130 1.04 15.08 1.65
CA LEU A 130 2.40 14.80 1.20
C LEU A 130 3.36 15.94 1.56
N ALA A 131 2.91 17.18 1.42
CA ALA A 131 3.68 18.38 1.79
C ALA A 131 3.87 18.49 3.31
N GLY A 132 2.82 18.20 4.10
CA GLY A 132 2.87 18.21 5.56
C GLY A 132 3.81 17.14 6.11
N GLU A 133 3.81 15.95 5.52
CA GLU A 133 4.71 14.85 5.91
C GLU A 133 6.16 15.11 5.49
N THR A 134 6.39 15.66 4.30
CA THR A 134 7.74 16.08 3.87
C THR A 134 8.28 17.16 4.80
N ALA A 135 7.44 18.11 5.22
CA ALA A 135 7.82 19.13 6.20
C ALA A 135 8.10 18.54 7.60
N ALA A 136 7.29 17.58 8.06
CA ALA A 136 7.51 16.88 9.32
C ALA A 136 8.82 16.06 9.31
N ALA A 137 9.10 15.37 8.20
CA ALA A 137 10.37 14.66 8.00
C ALA A 137 11.56 15.64 7.99
N ALA A 138 11.46 16.78 7.30
CA ALA A 138 12.52 17.78 7.24
C ALA A 138 12.84 18.40 8.62
N ILE A 139 11.84 18.57 9.49
CA ILE A 139 12.05 19.08 10.86
C ILE A 139 12.74 18.03 11.76
N ALA A 140 12.49 16.73 11.53
CA ALA A 140 13.12 15.65 12.28
C ALA A 140 14.62 15.46 11.97
N PHE A 141 15.09 15.91 10.80
CA PHE A 141 16.50 15.81 10.37
C PHE A 141 17.27 17.14 10.47
N LYS A 142 16.75 18.13 11.20
CA LYS A 142 17.50 19.35 11.49
C LYS A 142 18.68 19.01 12.43
N PRO A 143 19.95 19.23 12.03
CA PRO A 143 21.11 18.93 12.87
C PRO A 143 21.15 19.76 14.16
#